data_AF-A0A561URV8-F1
#
_entry.id   AF-A0A561URV8-F1
#
_cell.length_a   1.000
_cell.length_b   1.000
_cell.length_c   1.000
_cell.angle_alpha   90.00
_cell.angle_beta   90.00
_cell.angle_gamma   90.00
#
_symmetry.space_group_name_H-M   'P 1'
#
loop_
_entity.id
_entity.type
_entity.pdbx_description
1 polymer ?
#
loop_
_entity_poly.entity_id
_entity_poly.type
_entity_poly.pdbx_seq_one_letter_code
_entity_poly.pdbx_strand_id
1 'polypeptide(L)'
;MQYLFGSRAGLLDAVMAGLQARTEQVVAPLLDELPADCGVRDLLTALMTAEASLLADDRGRRCPRISSQLSHETGLRTGRPHPALDGTAYGRLIGRIGDRLGALPEPVRLERLDLALTLTGAALADRARQALDGTEPLTGQGLFLADLVGTITAFLHAPAPHGA
;
A
#
# COMPACT_ATOMS: atom_id res chain seq x y z
N MET A 1 10.22 -27.78 -23.59
CA MET A 1 10.40 -26.71 -22.61
C MET A 1 9.77 -25.44 -23.14
N GLN A 2 8.58 -25.08 -22.68
CA GLN A 2 7.91 -23.83 -23.07
C GLN A 2 8.42 -22.71 -22.16
N TYR A 3 8.96 -21.65 -22.78
CA TYR A 3 9.33 -20.39 -22.13
C TYR A 3 8.09 -19.79 -21.46
N LEU A 4 7.95 -19.94 -20.14
CA LEU A 4 6.76 -19.52 -19.37
C LEU A 4 6.53 -18.00 -19.30
N PHE A 5 7.48 -17.18 -19.79
CA PHE A 5 7.43 -15.73 -19.67
C PHE A 5 7.77 -15.07 -21.00
N GLY A 6 6.97 -15.33 -22.04
CA GLY A 6 7.21 -14.93 -23.44
C GLY A 6 7.46 -13.43 -23.74
N SER A 7 7.60 -12.57 -22.72
CA SER A 7 8.17 -11.22 -22.81
C SER A 7 8.54 -10.68 -21.41
N ARG A 8 9.36 -9.62 -21.35
CA ARG A 8 9.65 -8.86 -20.11
C ARG A 8 8.36 -8.34 -19.43
N ALA A 9 7.35 -7.96 -20.23
CA ALA A 9 6.05 -7.53 -19.73
C ALA A 9 5.32 -8.69 -19.04
N GLY A 10 5.25 -9.87 -19.66
CA GLY A 10 4.61 -11.04 -19.06
C GLY A 10 5.28 -11.55 -17.78
N LEU A 11 6.60 -11.36 -17.63
CA LEU A 11 7.28 -11.62 -16.36
C LEU A 11 6.88 -10.62 -15.27
N LEU A 12 6.77 -9.34 -15.62
CA LEU A 12 6.38 -8.29 -14.69
C LEU A 12 4.94 -8.51 -14.19
N ASP A 13 4.01 -8.82 -15.09
CA ASP A 13 2.62 -9.12 -14.75
C ASP A 13 2.52 -10.32 -13.80
N ALA A 14 3.28 -11.39 -14.07
CA ALA A 14 3.31 -12.57 -13.21
C ALA A 14 3.90 -12.27 -11.81
N VAL A 15 4.93 -11.42 -11.73
CA VAL A 15 5.50 -10.97 -10.45
C VAL A 15 4.50 -10.12 -9.68
N MET A 16 3.83 -9.18 -10.35
CA MET A 16 2.81 -8.32 -9.72
C MET A 16 1.60 -9.11 -9.25
N ALA A 17 1.11 -10.07 -10.04
CA ALA A 17 0.04 -10.97 -9.63
C ALA A 17 0.44 -11.83 -8.42
N GLY A 18 1.68 -12.34 -8.39
CA GLY A 18 2.20 -13.09 -7.26
C GLY A 18 2.33 -12.26 -5.99
N LEU A 19 2.72 -11.00 -6.11
CA LEU A 19 2.77 -10.06 -4.98
C LEU A 19 1.38 -9.76 -4.46
N GLN A 20 0.46 -9.45 -5.36
CA GLN A 20 -0.91 -9.18 -4.99
C GLN A 20 -1.56 -10.39 -4.28
N ALA A 21 -1.38 -11.61 -4.79
CA ALA A 21 -1.89 -12.80 -4.14
C ALA A 21 -1.36 -12.99 -2.70
N ARG A 22 -0.09 -12.65 -2.45
CA ARG A 22 0.51 -12.71 -1.10
C ARG A 22 -0.04 -11.62 -0.19
N THR A 23 -0.15 -10.39 -0.69
CA THR A 23 -0.76 -9.29 0.07
C THR A 23 -2.20 -9.63 0.45
N GLU A 24 -2.98 -10.19 -0.47
CA GLU A 24 -4.37 -10.60 -0.24
C GLU A 24 -4.50 -11.66 0.85
N GLN A 25 -3.58 -12.62 0.92
CA GLN A 25 -3.57 -13.64 1.99
C GLN A 25 -3.42 -13.04 3.40
N VAL A 26 -2.83 -11.86 3.50
CA VAL A 26 -2.62 -11.15 4.77
C VAL A 26 -3.70 -10.10 5.01
N VAL A 27 -4.08 -9.32 3.99
CA VAL A 27 -5.09 -8.27 4.12
C VAL A 27 -6.48 -8.83 4.37
N ALA A 28 -6.88 -9.91 3.69
CA ALA A 28 -8.23 -10.47 3.84
C ALA A 28 -8.56 -10.83 5.31
N PRO A 29 -7.77 -11.65 6.02
CA PRO A 29 -8.08 -11.96 7.42
C PRO A 29 -8.01 -10.73 8.34
N LEU A 30 -7.03 -9.85 8.14
CA LEU A 30 -6.93 -8.62 8.94
C LEU A 30 -8.15 -7.71 8.75
N LEU A 31 -8.67 -7.62 7.52
CA LEU A 31 -9.85 -6.82 7.22
C LEU A 31 -11.13 -7.41 7.80
N ASP A 32 -11.26 -8.74 7.81
CA ASP A 32 -12.42 -9.46 8.36
C ASP A 32 -12.50 -9.34 9.90
N GLU A 33 -11.35 -9.21 10.58
CA GLU A 33 -11.27 -9.01 12.03
C GLU A 33 -11.59 -7.57 12.46
N LEU A 34 -11.46 -6.59 11.55
CA LEU A 34 -11.67 -5.19 11.88
C LEU A 34 -13.16 -4.85 12.03
N PRO A 35 -13.56 -4.21 13.15
CA PRO A 35 -14.93 -3.72 13.33
C PRO A 35 -15.38 -2.84 12.16
N ALA A 36 -16.67 -2.89 11.84
CA ALA A 36 -17.24 -2.09 10.76
C ALA A 36 -17.02 -0.59 10.99
N ASP A 37 -16.96 -0.11 12.22
CA ASP A 37 -16.80 1.29 12.63
C ASP A 37 -15.34 1.70 12.97
N CYS A 38 -14.35 0.82 12.76
CA CYS A 38 -12.95 1.10 13.09
C CYS A 38 -12.37 2.34 12.37
N GLY A 39 -11.41 3.03 12.99
CA GLY A 39 -10.89 4.29 12.45
C GLY A 39 -9.93 4.11 11.27
N VAL A 40 -9.58 5.23 10.60
CA VAL A 40 -8.54 5.26 9.54
C VAL A 40 -7.21 4.69 10.04
N ARG A 41 -6.86 4.95 11.31
CA ARG A 41 -5.63 4.43 11.92
C ARG A 41 -5.61 2.90 11.94
N ASP A 42 -6.74 2.26 12.25
CA ASP A 42 -6.83 0.79 12.33
C ASP A 42 -6.72 0.17 10.93
N LEU A 43 -7.40 0.77 9.96
CA LEU A 43 -7.33 0.38 8.54
C LEU A 43 -5.89 0.53 7.99
N LEU A 44 -5.21 1.64 8.30
CA LEU A 44 -3.81 1.84 7.93
C LEU A 44 -2.88 0.86 8.64
N THR A 45 -3.17 0.49 9.90
CA THR A 45 -2.38 -0.51 10.62
C THR A 45 -2.47 -1.87 9.93
N ALA A 46 -3.66 -2.29 9.50
CA ALA A 46 -3.83 -3.50 8.71
C ALA A 46 -3.07 -3.43 7.37
N LEU A 47 -3.17 -2.30 6.66
CA LEU A 47 -2.43 -2.07 5.41
C LEU A 47 -0.92 -2.23 5.62
N MET A 48 -0.36 -1.50 6.60
CA MET A 48 1.08 -1.52 6.89
C MET A 48 1.56 -2.88 7.36
N THR A 49 0.73 -3.62 8.09
CA THR A 49 1.04 -4.99 8.52
C THR A 49 1.16 -5.92 7.31
N ALA A 50 0.21 -5.84 6.38
CA ALA A 50 0.26 -6.63 5.16
C ALA A 50 1.45 -6.27 4.27
N GLU A 51 1.69 -4.98 4.04
CA GLU A 51 2.81 -4.53 3.22
C GLU A 51 4.17 -4.86 3.86
N ALA A 52 4.28 -4.75 5.19
CA ALA A 52 5.49 -5.14 5.91
C ALA A 52 5.73 -6.66 5.93
N SER A 53 4.67 -7.47 5.85
CA SER A 53 4.79 -8.94 5.75
C SER A 53 5.55 -9.35 4.48
N LEU A 54 5.41 -8.57 3.40
CA LEU A 54 6.18 -8.75 2.17
C LEU A 54 7.66 -8.45 2.35
N LEU A 55 8.10 -7.80 3.43
CA LEU A 55 9.51 -7.50 3.70
C LEU A 55 10.23 -8.60 4.52
N ALA A 56 9.50 -9.63 4.94
CA ALA A 56 9.99 -10.64 5.87
C ALA A 56 11.03 -11.60 5.25
N ASP A 57 11.04 -11.76 3.92
CA ASP A 57 11.99 -12.63 3.22
C ASP A 57 12.83 -11.86 2.18
N ASP A 58 14.03 -12.36 1.85
CA ASP A 58 14.97 -11.72 0.92
C ASP A 58 14.41 -11.52 -0.50
N ARG A 59 13.48 -12.36 -0.94
CA ARG A 59 12.77 -12.17 -2.22
C ARG A 59 11.79 -11.01 -2.10
N GLY A 60 11.08 -10.95 -1.00
CA GLY A 60 10.11 -9.94 -0.62
C GLY A 60 10.74 -8.57 -0.44
N ARG A 61 11.95 -8.45 0.10
CA ARG A 61 12.69 -7.17 0.20
C ARG A 61 13.06 -6.56 -1.16
N ARG A 62 13.15 -7.36 -2.22
CA ARG A 62 13.41 -6.88 -3.59
C ARG A 62 12.15 -6.42 -4.32
N CYS A 63 10.97 -6.81 -3.83
CA CYS A 63 9.68 -6.54 -4.47
C CYS A 63 9.14 -5.10 -4.28
N PRO A 64 9.29 -4.42 -3.13
CA PRO A 64 8.95 -3.01 -2.96
C PRO A 64 9.64 -2.08 -3.95
N ARG A 65 10.85 -2.45 -4.38
CA ARG A 65 11.61 -1.73 -5.40
C ARG A 65 10.91 -1.77 -6.77
N ILE A 66 10.15 -2.83 -7.04
CA ILE A 66 9.38 -3.02 -8.27
C ILE A 66 7.99 -2.37 -8.13
N SER A 67 7.31 -2.55 -6.99
CA SER A 67 5.96 -1.97 -6.79
C SER A 67 5.97 -0.45 -6.67
N SER A 68 6.95 0.15 -5.99
CA SER A 68 7.09 1.62 -5.90
C SER A 68 7.36 2.30 -7.25
N GLN A 69 8.01 1.59 -8.18
CA GLN A 69 8.22 2.06 -9.56
C GLN A 69 6.98 1.90 -10.46
N LEU A 70 5.99 1.12 -10.02
CA LEU A 70 4.74 0.84 -10.73
C LEU A 70 3.51 1.47 -10.08
N SER A 71 3.68 2.18 -8.95
CA SER A 71 2.58 2.77 -8.17
C SER A 71 1.82 3.89 -8.90
N HIS A 72 2.18 4.21 -10.16
CA HIS A 72 1.46 5.17 -10.99
C HIS A 72 0.18 4.57 -11.62
N GLU A 73 -0.10 3.28 -11.42
CA GLU A 73 -1.21 2.55 -12.07
C GLU A 73 -2.30 2.05 -11.10
N THR A 74 -2.48 2.66 -9.92
CA THR A 74 -3.56 2.27 -8.97
C THR A 74 -4.97 2.51 -9.53
N GLY A 75 -5.11 3.40 -10.53
CA GLY A 75 -6.40 3.80 -11.11
C GLY A 75 -7.21 4.75 -10.22
N LEU A 76 -6.72 5.10 -9.02
CA LEU A 76 -7.45 5.98 -8.09
C LEU A 76 -7.73 7.36 -8.70
N ARG A 77 -6.78 7.90 -9.46
CA ARG A 77 -6.91 9.21 -10.13
C ARG A 77 -7.97 9.24 -11.24
N THR A 78 -8.34 8.09 -11.80
CA THR A 78 -9.37 7.99 -12.86
C THR A 78 -10.74 7.60 -12.29
N GLY A 79 -10.86 7.46 -10.97
CA GLY A 79 -12.09 7.01 -10.29
C GLY A 79 -12.45 5.55 -10.58
N ARG A 80 -11.56 4.80 -11.25
CA ARG A 80 -11.73 3.39 -11.57
C ARG A 80 -10.53 2.65 -11.01
N PRO A 81 -10.71 1.88 -9.92
CA PRO A 81 -9.64 1.02 -9.42
C PRO A 81 -9.06 0.22 -10.57
N HIS A 82 -7.74 0.11 -10.63
CA HIS A 82 -7.11 -0.79 -11.59
C HIS A 82 -7.76 -2.17 -11.49
N PRO A 83 -8.04 -2.91 -12.59
CA PRO A 83 -8.71 -4.20 -12.53
C PRO A 83 -8.03 -5.21 -11.60
N ALA A 84 -6.72 -5.04 -11.37
CA ALA A 84 -6.00 -5.82 -10.38
C ALA A 84 -6.51 -5.58 -8.95
N LEU A 85 -6.92 -4.36 -8.59
CA LEU A 85 -7.41 -3.99 -7.25
C LEU A 85 -8.93 -4.15 -7.08
N ASP A 86 -9.69 -4.16 -8.18
CA ASP A 86 -11.15 -4.29 -8.12
C ASP A 86 -11.57 -5.67 -7.55
N GLY A 87 -12.55 -5.67 -6.65
CA GLY A 87 -13.02 -6.88 -5.94
C GLY A 87 -12.07 -7.47 -4.89
N THR A 88 -10.85 -6.95 -4.75
CA THR A 88 -9.83 -7.47 -3.81
C THR A 88 -9.99 -6.95 -2.38
N ALA A 89 -9.46 -7.65 -1.37
CA ALA A 89 -9.48 -7.18 0.01
C ALA A 89 -8.65 -5.91 0.17
N TYR A 90 -7.53 -5.79 -0.55
CA TYR A 90 -6.72 -4.57 -0.62
C TYR A 90 -7.52 -3.39 -1.18
N GLY A 91 -8.24 -3.59 -2.30
CA GLY A 91 -9.13 -2.59 -2.88
C GLY A 91 -10.23 -2.15 -1.90
N ARG A 92 -10.88 -3.11 -1.22
CA ARG A 92 -11.88 -2.82 -0.18
C ARG A 92 -11.30 -2.04 1.00
N LEU A 93 -10.08 -2.37 1.44
CA LEU A 93 -9.39 -1.68 2.52
C LEU A 93 -9.14 -0.20 2.15
N ILE A 94 -8.63 0.06 0.94
CA ILE A 94 -8.42 1.43 0.43
C ILE A 94 -9.75 2.19 0.35
N GLY A 95 -10.81 1.54 -0.18
CA GLY A 95 -12.15 2.11 -0.23
C GLY A 95 -12.63 2.55 1.16
N ARG A 96 -12.52 1.66 2.16
CA ARG A 96 -12.88 1.96 3.56
C ARG A 96 -12.06 3.12 4.13
N ILE A 97 -10.77 3.24 3.81
CA ILE A 97 -9.96 4.39 4.24
C ILE A 97 -10.55 5.66 3.65
N GLY A 98 -10.82 5.68 2.35
CA GLY A 98 -11.42 6.81 1.64
C GLY A 98 -12.75 7.25 2.24
N ASP A 99 -13.66 6.31 2.49
CA ASP A 99 -14.98 6.58 3.07
C ASP A 99 -14.91 7.25 4.46
N ARG A 100 -13.77 7.12 5.16
CA ARG A 100 -13.55 7.70 6.49
C ARG A 100 -12.84 9.06 6.47
N LEU A 101 -12.42 9.57 5.32
CA LEU A 101 -11.74 10.87 5.23
C LEU A 101 -12.67 12.10 5.31
N GLY A 102 -13.93 11.92 5.71
CA GLY A 102 -14.86 13.02 5.98
C GLY A 102 -15.19 13.87 4.73
N ALA A 103 -15.61 15.12 4.96
CA ALA A 103 -16.13 16.04 3.94
C ALA A 103 -15.04 16.67 3.03
N LEU A 104 -14.14 15.86 2.48
CA LEU A 104 -13.24 16.29 1.42
C LEU A 104 -13.97 16.23 0.06
N PRO A 105 -13.79 17.23 -0.82
CA PRO A 105 -14.16 17.09 -2.23
C PRO A 105 -13.54 15.82 -2.80
N GLU A 106 -14.30 15.06 -3.58
CA GLU A 106 -13.87 13.76 -4.11
C GLU A 106 -12.49 13.81 -4.81
N PRO A 107 -12.18 14.80 -5.68
CA PRO A 107 -10.86 14.88 -6.30
C PRO A 107 -9.73 15.01 -5.26
N VAL A 108 -9.93 15.79 -4.21
CA VAL A 108 -8.94 15.97 -3.13
C VAL A 108 -8.77 14.68 -2.33
N ARG A 109 -9.88 13.98 -2.05
CA ARG A 109 -9.85 12.70 -1.35
C ARG A 109 -9.05 11.66 -2.15
N LEU A 110 -9.31 11.54 -3.46
CA LEU A 110 -8.62 10.60 -4.33
C LEU A 110 -7.13 10.94 -4.46
N GLU A 111 -6.79 12.21 -4.66
CA GLU A 111 -5.40 12.67 -4.72
C GLU A 111 -4.63 12.34 -3.42
N ARG A 112 -5.26 12.56 -2.27
CA ARG A 112 -4.65 12.24 -0.98
C ARG A 112 -4.45 10.74 -0.77
N LEU A 113 -5.42 9.91 -1.16
CA LEU A 113 -5.28 8.46 -1.07
C LEU A 113 -4.13 7.97 -1.96
N ASP A 114 -4.06 8.44 -3.20
CA ASP A 114 -2.99 8.10 -4.15
C ASP A 114 -1.59 8.49 -3.61
N LEU A 115 -1.47 9.70 -3.07
CA LEU A 115 -0.24 10.17 -2.42
C LEU A 115 0.11 9.35 -1.18
N ALA A 116 -0.86 8.99 -0.33
CA ALA A 116 -0.63 8.18 0.86
C ALA A 116 -0.08 6.80 0.51
N LEU A 117 -0.64 6.14 -0.52
CA LEU A 117 -0.13 4.85 -1.01
C LEU A 117 1.28 4.98 -1.59
N THR A 118 1.52 6.04 -2.36
CA THR A 118 2.85 6.33 -2.93
C THR A 118 3.90 6.51 -1.83
N LEU A 119 3.61 7.33 -0.81
CA LEU A 119 4.50 7.57 0.33
C LEU A 119 4.75 6.29 1.13
N THR A 120 3.70 5.49 1.34
CA THR A 120 3.78 4.19 2.01
C THR A 120 4.74 3.25 1.28
N GLY A 121 4.52 3.07 -0.03
CA GLY A 121 5.36 2.21 -0.87
C GLY A 121 6.81 2.68 -0.89
N ALA A 122 7.05 4.00 -0.99
CA ALA A 122 8.38 4.58 -0.98
C ALA A 122 9.11 4.35 0.36
N ALA A 123 8.43 4.56 1.49
CA ALA A 123 8.98 4.38 2.82
C ALA A 123 9.35 2.91 3.09
N LEU A 124 8.47 1.97 2.73
CA LEU A 124 8.74 0.54 2.88
C LEU A 124 9.84 0.05 1.93
N ALA A 125 9.89 0.56 0.71
CA ALA A 125 10.98 0.26 -0.22
C ALA A 125 12.32 0.77 0.28
N ASP A 126 12.37 1.96 0.90
CA ASP A 126 13.59 2.46 1.53
C ASP A 126 14.03 1.58 2.70
N ARG A 127 13.07 1.20 3.56
CA ARG A 127 13.32 0.29 4.69
C ARG A 127 13.90 -1.04 4.23
N ALA A 128 13.36 -1.60 3.14
CA ALA A 128 13.85 -2.84 2.53
C ALA A 128 15.27 -2.69 1.98
N ARG A 129 15.58 -1.56 1.33
CA ARG A 129 16.94 -1.26 0.83
C ARG A 129 17.97 -1.21 1.95
N GLN A 130 17.69 -0.46 3.01
CA GLN A 130 18.58 -0.37 4.18
C GLN A 130 18.93 -1.77 4.71
N ALA A 131 17.93 -2.65 4.78
CA ALA A 131 18.13 -4.01 5.26
C ALA A 131 18.92 -4.90 4.30
N LEU A 132 18.84 -4.68 2.98
CA LEU A 132 19.64 -5.39 1.97
C LEU A 132 21.08 -4.89 1.92
N ASP A 133 21.29 -3.59 2.12
CA ASP A 133 22.60 -2.95 2.08
C ASP A 133 23.37 -3.10 3.41
N GLY A 134 22.75 -3.70 4.43
CA GLY A 134 23.32 -3.83 5.77
C GLY A 134 23.41 -2.51 6.54
N THR A 135 22.69 -1.49 6.10
CA THR A 135 22.62 -0.18 6.76
C THR A 135 21.81 -0.29 8.04
N GLU A 136 22.42 0.07 9.18
CA GLU A 136 21.72 0.08 10.46
C GLU A 136 20.61 1.14 10.46
N PRO A 137 19.35 0.74 10.70
CA PRO A 137 18.24 1.68 10.74
C PRO A 137 18.22 2.50 12.02
N LEU A 138 17.74 3.75 11.93
CA LEU A 138 17.57 4.62 13.09
C LEU A 138 16.57 4.10 14.12
N THR A 139 15.61 3.26 13.69
CA THR A 139 14.56 2.71 14.56
C THR A 139 14.29 1.23 14.27
N GLY A 140 13.86 0.49 15.29
CA GLY A 140 13.35 -0.88 15.12
C GLY A 140 12.12 -0.94 14.21
N GLN A 141 11.82 -2.13 13.66
CA GLN A 141 10.72 -2.34 12.70
C GLN A 141 9.35 -1.94 13.29
N GLY A 142 9.06 -2.34 14.53
CA GLY A 142 7.78 -2.02 15.17
C GLY A 142 7.55 -0.52 15.35
N LEU A 143 8.58 0.21 15.80
CA LEU A 143 8.51 1.67 15.94
C LEU A 143 8.34 2.36 14.60
N PHE A 144 9.11 1.93 13.58
CA PHE A 144 9.00 2.46 12.22
C PHE A 144 7.58 2.32 11.65
N LEU A 145 6.96 1.14 11.78
CA LEU A 145 5.61 0.92 11.26
C LEU A 145 4.56 1.74 12.04
N ALA A 146 4.65 1.78 13.36
CA ALA A 146 3.72 2.56 14.19
C ALA A 146 3.80 4.07 13.90
N ASP A 147 5.00 4.59 13.68
CA ASP A 147 5.24 5.98 13.31
C ASP A 147 4.74 6.28 11.89
N LEU A 148 4.99 5.39 10.92
CA LEU A 148 4.49 5.53 9.56
C LEU A 148 2.96 5.55 9.53
N VAL A 149 2.28 4.67 10.29
CA VAL A 149 0.81 4.72 10.45
C VAL A 149 0.37 6.08 10.99
N GLY A 150 1.03 6.60 12.03
CA GLY A 150 0.73 7.91 12.61
C GLY A 150 0.88 9.05 11.59
N THR A 151 2.00 9.07 10.89
CA THR A 151 2.33 10.06 9.87
C THR A 151 1.33 10.06 8.72
N ILE A 152 1.02 8.89 8.16
CA ILE A 152 0.05 8.78 7.06
C ILE A 152 -1.37 9.11 7.54
N THR A 153 -1.75 8.73 8.76
CA THR A 153 -3.04 9.11 9.34
C THR A 153 -3.17 10.64 9.41
N ALA A 154 -2.14 11.32 9.93
CA ALA A 154 -2.11 12.77 10.04
C ALA A 154 -2.13 13.45 8.66
N PHE A 155 -1.35 12.94 7.70
CA PHE A 155 -1.33 13.41 6.32
C PHE A 155 -2.74 13.35 5.68
N LEU A 156 -3.44 12.23 5.83
CA LEU A 156 -4.78 12.05 5.27
C LEU A 156 -5.82 13.01 5.89
N HIS A 157 -5.66 13.31 7.19
CA HIS A 157 -6.54 14.23 7.94
C HIS A 157 -6.11 15.69 7.89
N ALA A 158 -5.07 16.03 7.11
CA ALA A 158 -4.64 17.41 6.96
C ALA A 158 -5.84 18.30 6.55
N PRO A 159 -5.95 19.55 7.03
CA PRO A 159 -7.03 20.45 6.62
C PRO A 159 -7.11 20.56 5.10
N ALA A 160 -8.32 20.65 4.54
CA ALA A 160 -8.48 20.96 3.12
C ALA A 160 -7.90 22.36 2.84
N PRO A 161 -7.21 22.57 1.71
CA PRO A 161 -6.79 23.92 1.34
C PRO A 161 -8.03 24.81 1.19
N HIS A 162 -7.98 26.00 1.79
CA HIS A 162 -9.01 27.01 1.59
C HIS A 162 -8.79 27.64 0.21
N GLY A 163 -9.66 27.33 -0.75
CA GLY A 163 -9.64 27.91 -2.10
C GLY A 163 -9.42 26.85 -3.18
N ALA A 164 -10.52 26.45 -3.80
CA ALA A 164 -10.55 26.00 -5.19
C ALA A 164 -11.31 27.06 -5.99
#